data_AF-A0A6J1W829-F1
#
_entry.id   AF-A0A6J1W829-F1
#
_cell.length_a   1.000
_cell.length_b   1.000
_cell.length_c   1.000
_cell.angle_alpha   90.00
_cell.angle_beta   90.00
_cell.angle_gamma   90.00
#
_symmetry.space_group_name_H-M   'P 1'
#
loop_
_entity.id
_entity.type
_entity.pdbx_description
1 polymer ?
#
loop_
_entity_poly.entity_id
_entity_poly.type
_entity_poly.pdbx_seq_one_letter_code
_entity_poly.pdbx_strand_id
1 'polypeptide(L)'
;MAARSQMTAILFLSIISIVFVNGCDIDDVAIYKVKVQFLWSEERFPKDYPTNRPKAQWSPIFGQSHNNSYALYRLKEVARPSIRDFAQYGKIDDLVKEGEEEPKVYDQFSAPAVGFGVGETNNVVLVDGGHHFVSLICRIIPSPDWFIGVDSVDMCVDSTWIEQITLDLHPLDAGAASGLTFTAPRWETSPPEPVTRHEPRVPNHPAAGFYYPELKELPAIGKVEFTKMNEYSTKELNELVKKDLLSKLKQKDIYKGYPKSRLVDDALNNKDESTTKREMDRLKNLEEQPLGTPKPNLPENNVVIVTQSTTTTTENEFGDDLRNMDDVVLAVANGRKLGLKKHLPRHFRSRLHHAVNRIQPNDCLVSDWSEWTPCSVTCGFGDKFRSRTILRNKKGDGRECPILEDRTHCGNINSCVKIDYFDW
;
A
#
# COMPACT_ATOMS: atom_id res chain seq x y z
N MET A 1 54.70 79.57 27.79
CA MET A 1 53.77 79.11 26.74
C MET A 1 54.33 77.84 26.12
N ALA A 2 53.71 76.69 26.40
CA ALA A 2 53.68 75.48 25.56
C ALA A 2 52.91 74.41 26.36
N ALA A 3 51.61 74.26 26.08
CA ALA A 3 50.75 73.27 26.70
C ALA A 3 50.97 71.89 26.05
N ARG A 4 51.29 70.87 26.85
CA ARG A 4 51.27 69.46 26.45
C ARG A 4 49.84 68.96 26.50
N SER A 5 49.26 68.62 25.34
CA SER A 5 47.97 67.93 25.24
C SER A 5 48.19 66.42 25.39
N GLN A 6 47.60 65.81 26.42
CA GLN A 6 47.54 64.35 26.54
C GLN A 6 46.35 63.83 25.71
N MET A 7 46.61 62.85 24.84
CA MET A 7 45.56 62.06 24.18
C MET A 7 45.11 60.94 25.11
N THR A 8 43.86 61.01 25.58
CA THR A 8 43.16 59.87 26.20
C THR A 8 42.42 59.09 25.11
N ALA A 9 42.80 57.83 24.90
CA ALA A 9 42.07 56.91 24.04
C ALA A 9 40.89 56.31 24.81
N ILE A 10 39.66 56.56 24.36
CA ILE A 10 38.44 55.94 24.89
C ILE A 10 38.20 54.67 24.08
N LEU A 11 38.37 53.51 24.73
CA LEU A 11 38.08 52.20 24.16
C LEU A 11 36.58 51.93 24.31
N PHE A 12 35.82 52.05 23.22
CA PHE A 12 34.43 51.58 23.17
C PHE A 12 34.42 50.05 23.06
N LEU A 13 34.23 49.37 24.19
CA LEU A 13 33.87 47.95 24.22
C LEU A 13 32.40 47.82 23.81
N SER A 14 32.16 47.63 22.52
CA SER A 14 30.85 47.19 22.03
C SER A 14 30.64 45.74 22.46
N ILE A 15 29.82 45.53 23.47
CA ILE A 15 29.28 44.21 23.81
C ILE A 15 28.34 43.85 22.66
N ILE A 16 28.86 43.09 21.69
CA ILE A 16 28.02 42.37 20.73
C ILE A 16 27.39 41.25 21.56
N SER A 17 26.15 41.47 22.00
CA SER A 17 25.30 40.38 22.45
C SER A 17 25.12 39.45 21.25
N ILE A 18 25.91 38.38 21.24
CA ILE A 18 25.67 37.23 20.36
C ILE A 18 24.31 36.70 20.80
N VAL A 19 23.25 37.08 20.08
CA VAL A 19 22.00 36.35 20.14
C VAL A 19 22.33 35.00 19.51
N PHE A 20 22.60 34.01 20.36
CA PHE A 20 22.55 32.62 19.92
C PHE A 20 21.13 32.42 19.40
N VAL A 21 20.99 32.32 18.08
CA VAL A 21 19.78 31.77 17.47
C VAL A 21 19.79 30.30 17.85
N ASN A 22 19.30 30.00 19.05
CA ASN A 22 19.06 28.62 19.45
C ASN A 22 17.94 28.12 18.53
N GLY A 23 18.18 27.02 17.81
CA GLY A 23 17.07 26.29 17.18
C GLY A 23 16.04 25.85 18.22
N CYS A 24 14.98 25.14 17.81
CA CYS A 24 14.09 24.52 18.80
C CYS A 24 14.91 23.73 19.81
N ASP A 25 14.54 23.84 21.10
CA ASP A 25 15.24 23.14 22.16
C ASP A 25 15.24 21.65 21.85
N ILE A 26 16.41 21.01 21.94
CA ILE A 26 16.55 19.57 21.64
C ILE A 26 15.66 18.73 22.57
N ASP A 27 15.32 19.30 23.72
CA ASP A 27 14.48 18.73 24.75
C ASP A 27 12.98 18.89 24.45
N ASP A 28 12.58 19.63 23.41
CA ASP A 28 11.18 19.81 23.02
C ASP A 28 10.78 18.85 21.90
N VAL A 29 9.61 18.24 22.06
CA VAL A 29 9.03 17.29 21.10
C VAL A 29 7.66 17.79 20.68
N ALA A 30 7.43 17.86 19.36
CA ALA A 30 6.14 18.20 18.80
C ALA A 30 5.55 17.03 18.01
N ILE A 31 4.23 16.90 18.06
CA ILE A 31 3.46 15.89 17.35
C ILE A 31 2.66 16.58 16.26
N TYR A 32 2.85 16.15 15.02
CA TYR A 32 2.15 16.68 13.86
C TYR A 32 1.24 15.65 13.22
N LYS A 33 0.02 16.08 12.93
CA LYS A 33 -0.87 15.37 12.01
C LYS A 33 -0.45 15.71 10.58
N VAL A 34 -0.09 14.70 9.81
CA VAL A 34 0.21 14.80 8.38
C VAL A 34 -1.04 14.37 7.62
N LYS A 35 -1.71 15.29 6.94
CA LYS A 35 -2.85 15.03 6.07
C LYS A 35 -2.43 15.23 4.62
N VAL A 36 -2.64 14.24 3.78
CA VAL A 36 -2.39 14.35 2.34
C VAL A 36 -3.71 14.24 1.60
N GLN A 37 -4.02 15.26 0.82
CA GLN A 37 -5.17 15.32 -0.05
C GLN A 37 -4.72 15.11 -1.49
N PHE A 38 -5.26 14.09 -2.14
CA PHE A 38 -4.99 13.78 -3.53
C PHE A 38 -6.02 14.44 -4.44
N LEU A 39 -5.54 15.11 -5.49
CA LEU A 39 -6.33 15.95 -6.40
C LEU A 39 -6.17 15.50 -7.86
N TRP A 40 -5.74 14.25 -8.09
CA TRP A 40 -5.61 13.70 -9.43
C TRP A 40 -6.96 13.23 -9.94
N SER A 41 -7.66 14.11 -10.65
CA SER A 41 -8.93 13.83 -11.32
C SER A 41 -8.81 13.96 -12.83
N GLU A 42 -9.74 13.33 -13.55
CA GLU A 42 -9.88 13.48 -15.00
C GLU A 42 -10.17 14.93 -15.41
N GLU A 43 -10.86 15.70 -14.57
CA GLU A 43 -11.12 17.12 -14.84
C GLU A 43 -9.85 17.97 -14.79
N ARG A 44 -8.98 17.71 -13.79
CA ARG A 44 -7.75 18.50 -13.59
C ARG A 44 -6.61 18.04 -14.48
N PHE A 45 -6.53 16.73 -14.73
CA PHE A 45 -5.53 16.10 -15.58
C PHE A 45 -6.23 15.18 -16.60
N PRO A 46 -6.86 15.74 -17.64
CA PRO A 46 -7.67 14.98 -18.59
C PRO A 46 -6.84 14.09 -19.52
N LYS A 47 -5.56 14.43 -19.73
CA LYS A 47 -4.71 13.70 -20.66
C LYS A 47 -4.37 12.33 -20.13
N ASP A 48 -4.74 11.30 -20.91
CA ASP A 48 -4.44 9.89 -20.66
C ASP A 48 -4.75 9.43 -19.22
N TYR A 49 -5.80 10.02 -18.61
CA TYR A 49 -6.19 9.72 -17.23
C TYR A 49 -6.50 8.21 -17.08
N PRO A 50 -5.79 7.47 -16.20
CA PRO A 50 -5.95 6.02 -16.10
C PRO A 50 -7.31 5.61 -15.52
N THR A 51 -8.24 5.21 -16.39
CA THR A 51 -9.59 4.77 -15.97
C THR A 51 -9.71 3.27 -15.73
N ASN A 52 -8.80 2.46 -16.29
CA ASN A 52 -8.86 1.00 -16.24
C ASN A 52 -7.46 0.34 -16.25
N ARG A 53 -7.31 -0.72 -15.44
CA ARG A 53 -6.18 -1.68 -15.43
C ARG A 53 -4.75 -1.08 -15.39
N PRO A 54 -4.28 -0.57 -14.23
CA PRO A 54 -5.03 -0.19 -13.04
C PRO A 54 -5.63 1.22 -13.18
N LYS A 55 -6.57 1.56 -12.29
CA LYS A 55 -7.12 2.92 -12.24
C LYS A 55 -6.11 3.86 -11.57
N ALA A 56 -6.25 5.16 -11.82
CA ALA A 56 -5.53 6.21 -11.12
C ALA A 56 -5.71 6.04 -9.60
N GLN A 57 -4.61 5.84 -8.89
CA GLN A 57 -4.55 5.55 -7.45
C GLN A 57 -3.16 5.90 -6.89
N TRP A 58 -2.97 5.71 -5.59
CA TRP A 58 -1.77 6.11 -4.86
C TRP A 58 -1.24 4.97 -4.02
N SER A 59 0.09 4.87 -3.92
CA SER A 59 0.72 3.93 -2.98
C SER A 59 0.47 4.36 -1.52
N PRO A 60 0.80 3.52 -0.53
CA PRO A 60 1.00 4.01 0.83
C PRO A 60 1.98 5.18 0.82
N ILE A 61 1.76 6.14 1.71
CA ILE A 61 2.71 7.24 1.94
C ILE A 61 3.76 6.73 2.89
N PHE A 62 5.03 7.01 2.61
CA PHE A 62 6.11 6.81 3.56
C PHE A 62 6.72 8.17 3.90
N GLY A 63 7.00 8.42 5.16
CA GLY A 63 7.67 9.65 5.58
C GLY A 63 8.46 9.47 6.86
N GLN A 64 9.39 10.39 7.09
CA GLN A 64 10.34 10.33 8.18
C GLN A 64 10.62 11.74 8.70
N SER A 65 10.82 11.85 10.02
CA SER A 65 11.45 13.02 10.63
C SER A 65 12.94 12.78 10.82
N HIS A 66 13.74 13.81 10.54
CA HIS A 66 15.19 13.70 10.46
C HIS A 66 15.86 15.06 10.69
N ASN A 67 17.19 15.04 10.81
CA ASN A 67 18.00 16.25 10.91
C ASN A 67 18.38 16.82 9.53
N ASN A 68 19.05 17.97 9.51
CA ASN A 68 19.50 18.64 8.28
C ASN A 68 20.51 17.86 7.42
N SER A 69 21.14 16.83 7.99
CA SER A 69 22.23 16.07 7.38
C SER A 69 21.74 14.80 6.68
N TYR A 70 20.43 14.56 6.73
CA TYR A 70 19.75 13.49 6.01
C TYR A 70 18.78 14.09 4.99
N ALA A 71 18.62 13.41 3.87
CA ALA A 71 17.61 13.72 2.87
C ALA A 71 16.99 12.41 2.38
N LEU A 72 15.66 12.33 2.36
CA LEU A 72 14.98 11.15 1.84
C LEU A 72 15.25 11.00 0.34
N TYR A 73 15.06 12.10 -0.40
CA TYR A 73 15.45 12.34 -1.79
C TYR A 73 15.67 13.85 -1.98
N ARG A 74 16.34 14.27 -3.05
CA ARG A 74 16.49 15.69 -3.38
C ARG A 74 16.36 15.95 -4.87
N LEU A 75 15.68 17.04 -5.23
CA LEU A 75 15.60 17.48 -6.62
C LEU A 75 17.00 17.71 -7.20
N LYS A 76 17.21 17.24 -8.44
CA LYS A 76 18.47 17.31 -9.18
C LYS A 76 19.60 16.43 -8.64
N GLU A 77 19.34 15.60 -7.62
CA GLU A 77 20.27 14.58 -7.15
C GLU A 77 19.79 13.19 -7.56
N VAL A 78 20.73 12.26 -7.71
CA VAL A 78 20.40 10.86 -8.04
C VAL A 78 19.81 10.19 -6.80
N ALA A 79 18.58 9.71 -6.92
CA ALA A 79 17.90 9.01 -5.83
C ALA A 79 18.63 7.72 -5.41
N ARG A 80 18.56 7.38 -4.13
CA ARG A 80 19.05 6.10 -3.59
C ARG A 80 18.32 4.91 -4.22
N PRO A 81 18.93 3.71 -4.27
CA PRO A 81 18.28 2.51 -4.81
C PRO A 81 16.90 2.24 -4.20
N SER A 82 16.76 2.32 -2.87
CA SER A 82 15.50 2.14 -2.15
C SER A 82 14.38 3.09 -2.61
N ILE A 83 14.72 4.35 -2.87
CA ILE A 83 13.77 5.36 -3.37
C ILE A 83 13.36 5.06 -4.82
N ARG A 84 14.31 4.63 -5.66
CA ARG A 84 14.01 4.22 -7.05
C ARG A 84 13.12 2.98 -7.09
N ASP A 85 13.35 2.02 -6.20
CA ASP A 85 12.54 0.81 -6.10
C ASP A 85 11.15 1.10 -5.55
N PHE A 86 11.04 1.97 -4.55
CA PHE A 86 9.74 2.46 -4.09
C PHE A 86 9.00 3.20 -5.20
N ALA A 87 9.69 4.09 -5.91
CA ALA A 87 9.11 4.87 -6.99
C ALA A 87 8.65 4.01 -8.15
N GLN A 88 9.26 2.84 -8.43
CA GLN A 88 8.87 1.92 -9.52
C GLN A 88 7.88 0.82 -9.12
N TYR A 89 8.06 0.26 -7.91
CA TYR A 89 7.38 -0.96 -7.47
C TYR A 89 6.48 -0.76 -6.26
N GLY A 90 6.63 0.35 -5.52
CA GLY A 90 5.94 0.57 -4.25
C GLY A 90 6.42 -0.32 -3.12
N LYS A 91 7.65 -0.87 -3.22
CA LYS A 91 8.29 -1.65 -2.15
C LYS A 91 8.70 -0.70 -1.02
N ILE A 92 8.06 -0.82 0.14
CA ILE A 92 8.31 0.04 1.30
C ILE A 92 9.34 -0.57 2.28
N ASP A 93 9.55 -1.88 2.24
CA ASP A 93 10.34 -2.63 3.21
C ASP A 93 11.80 -2.14 3.27
N ASP A 94 12.42 -1.90 2.11
CA ASP A 94 13.80 -1.41 2.02
C ASP A 94 13.94 0.00 2.59
N LEU A 95 12.94 0.87 2.38
CA LEU A 95 12.92 2.23 2.93
C LEU A 95 12.77 2.24 4.46
N VAL A 96 11.91 1.37 4.99
CA VAL A 96 11.73 1.24 6.44
C VAL A 96 13.03 0.78 7.08
N LYS A 97 13.66 -0.26 6.50
CA LYS A 97 14.92 -0.81 7.00
C LYS A 97 16.05 0.22 6.98
N GLU A 98 16.23 0.94 5.86
CA GLU A 98 17.23 2.02 5.77
C GLU A 98 16.98 3.12 6.81
N GLY A 99 15.72 3.46 7.08
CA GLY A 99 15.36 4.42 8.11
C GLY A 99 15.61 3.95 9.54
N GLU A 100 15.44 2.66 9.83
CA GLU A 100 15.67 2.09 11.17
C GLU A 100 17.16 1.99 11.50
N GLU A 101 17.99 1.79 10.47
CA GLU A 101 19.45 1.71 10.60
C GLU A 101 20.13 3.09 10.59
N GLU A 102 19.42 4.17 10.23
CA GLU A 102 19.98 5.52 10.09
C GLU A 102 19.82 6.34 11.38
N PRO A 103 20.91 6.69 12.10
CA PRO A 103 20.85 7.43 13.36
C PRO A 103 20.37 8.88 13.21
N LYS A 104 20.35 9.42 11.98
CA LYS A 104 19.85 10.78 11.68
C LYS A 104 18.33 10.85 11.52
N VAL A 105 17.64 9.71 11.54
CA VAL A 105 16.19 9.61 11.46
C VAL A 105 15.66 9.40 12.87
N TYR A 106 14.71 10.24 13.28
CA TYR A 106 14.11 10.17 14.61
C TYR A 106 12.87 9.28 14.63
N ASP A 107 11.95 9.53 13.69
CA ASP A 107 10.69 8.83 13.63
C ASP A 107 10.27 8.59 12.17
N GLN A 108 9.52 7.51 11.95
CA GLN A 108 9.04 7.09 10.64
C GLN A 108 7.53 6.90 10.70
N PHE A 109 6.80 7.27 9.64
CA PHE A 109 5.35 7.09 9.58
C PHE A 109 4.93 6.57 8.20
N SER A 110 3.80 5.85 8.17
CA SER A 110 3.23 5.34 6.93
C SER A 110 1.72 5.55 6.90
N ALA A 111 1.20 6.23 5.87
CA ALA A 111 -0.25 6.43 5.74
C ALA A 111 -0.85 5.44 4.73
N PRO A 112 -2.09 4.96 4.94
CA PRO A 112 -2.74 4.01 4.04
C PRO A 112 -2.80 4.47 2.58
N ALA A 113 -2.70 3.51 1.66
CA ALA A 113 -2.88 3.72 0.23
C ALA A 113 -4.30 4.19 -0.11
N VAL A 114 -4.43 4.94 -1.21
CA VAL A 114 -5.72 5.43 -1.70
C VAL A 114 -6.01 4.83 -3.08
N GLY A 115 -7.10 4.06 -3.17
CA GLY A 115 -7.48 3.30 -4.39
C GLY A 115 -8.08 4.13 -5.54
N PHE A 116 -8.09 5.46 -5.43
CA PHE A 116 -8.66 6.38 -6.40
C PHE A 116 -7.77 7.63 -6.54
N GLY A 117 -7.80 8.29 -7.69
CA GLY A 117 -6.96 9.47 -7.97
C GLY A 117 -7.27 10.67 -7.05
N VAL A 118 -8.52 10.79 -6.60
CA VAL A 118 -8.95 11.78 -5.60
C VAL A 118 -9.26 11.06 -4.28
N GLY A 119 -8.77 11.62 -3.18
CA GLY A 119 -9.02 11.09 -1.85
C GLY A 119 -8.16 11.78 -0.80
N GLU A 120 -8.19 11.25 0.41
CA GLU A 120 -7.36 11.74 1.50
C GLU A 120 -6.81 10.58 2.32
N THR A 121 -5.64 10.79 2.91
CA THR A 121 -5.04 9.89 3.89
C THR A 121 -4.34 10.73 4.94
N ASN A 122 -4.16 10.19 6.13
CA ASN A 122 -3.47 10.90 7.20
C ASN A 122 -2.72 9.94 8.12
N ASN A 123 -1.70 10.45 8.78
CA ASN A 123 -1.05 9.81 9.91
C ASN A 123 -0.37 10.88 10.78
N VAL A 124 0.46 10.46 11.73
CA VAL A 124 1.13 11.30 12.71
C VAL A 124 2.64 11.06 12.66
N VAL A 125 3.38 12.16 12.75
CA VAL A 125 4.84 12.18 12.85
C VAL A 125 5.26 12.90 14.12
N LEU A 126 6.30 12.39 14.77
CA LEU A 126 6.96 13.04 15.89
C LEU A 126 8.22 13.73 15.40
N VAL A 127 8.46 14.94 15.88
CA VAL A 127 9.67 15.73 15.62
C VAL A 127 10.23 16.22 16.95
N ASP A 128 11.55 16.32 17.04
CA ASP A 128 12.25 16.90 18.19
C ASP A 128 13.14 18.07 17.73
N GLY A 129 13.71 18.84 18.67
CA GLY A 129 14.57 19.97 18.32
C GLY A 129 15.84 19.61 17.52
N GLY A 130 16.25 18.34 17.49
CA GLY A 130 17.37 17.86 16.69
C GLY A 130 16.99 17.35 15.29
N HIS A 131 15.73 16.95 15.12
CA HIS A 131 15.17 16.25 13.97
C HIS A 131 13.84 16.90 13.55
N HIS A 132 13.90 18.21 13.34
CA HIS A 132 12.74 19.05 13.02
C HIS A 132 12.39 19.08 11.52
N PHE A 133 13.13 18.36 10.66
CA PHE A 133 12.79 18.24 9.24
C PHE A 133 11.90 17.04 8.99
N VAL A 134 10.90 17.21 8.12
CA VAL A 134 10.02 16.11 7.70
C VAL A 134 10.07 15.95 6.17
N SER A 135 10.32 14.73 5.74
CA SER A 135 10.24 14.32 4.33
C SER A 135 9.20 13.22 4.15
N LEU A 136 8.53 13.19 2.99
CA LEU A 136 7.62 12.11 2.63
C LEU A 136 7.62 11.83 1.14
N ILE A 137 7.22 10.61 0.77
CA ILE A 137 7.15 10.11 -0.59
C ILE A 137 5.88 9.27 -0.79
N CYS A 138 5.26 9.37 -1.96
CA CYS A 138 4.09 8.60 -2.37
C CYS A 138 4.12 8.37 -3.89
N ARG A 139 4.10 7.11 -4.33
CA ARG A 139 4.14 6.74 -5.75
C ARG A 139 2.79 6.98 -6.43
N ILE A 140 2.85 7.52 -7.65
CA ILE A 140 1.71 7.67 -8.57
C ILE A 140 1.45 6.30 -9.22
N ILE A 141 0.21 5.82 -9.22
CA ILE A 141 -0.14 4.51 -9.82
C ILE A 141 -1.28 4.68 -10.83
N PRO A 142 -1.14 4.19 -12.07
CA PRO A 142 0.08 3.65 -12.67
C PRO A 142 1.06 4.78 -13.06
N SER A 143 2.35 4.49 -12.95
CA SER A 143 3.44 5.30 -13.53
C SER A 143 4.68 4.42 -13.72
N PRO A 144 5.65 4.84 -14.55
CA PRO A 144 6.96 4.19 -14.65
C PRO A 144 7.68 4.24 -13.30
N ASP A 145 8.02 5.44 -12.83
CA ASP A 145 8.78 5.74 -11.63
C ASP A 145 8.38 7.10 -11.01
N TRP A 146 7.14 7.53 -11.25
CA TRP A 146 6.68 8.85 -10.83
C TRP A 146 6.11 8.83 -9.42
N PHE A 147 6.38 9.88 -8.66
CA PHE A 147 5.94 10.03 -7.28
C PHE A 147 5.61 11.49 -6.96
N ILE A 148 5.04 11.71 -5.79
CA ILE A 148 4.86 13.02 -5.17
C ILE A 148 5.46 12.98 -3.77
N GLY A 149 5.87 14.13 -3.25
CA GLY A 149 6.42 14.19 -1.91
C GLY A 149 6.87 15.58 -1.51
N VAL A 150 7.36 15.68 -0.28
CA VAL A 150 8.11 16.85 0.20
C VAL A 150 9.49 16.41 0.68
N ASP A 151 10.48 17.25 0.41
CA ASP A 151 11.86 17.10 0.85
C ASP A 151 12.15 18.13 1.94
N SER A 152 12.55 17.64 3.12
CA SER A 152 13.13 18.42 4.21
C SER A 152 12.33 19.67 4.59
N VAL A 153 11.04 19.51 4.90
CA VAL A 153 10.20 20.61 5.40
C VAL A 153 10.61 20.92 6.84
N ASP A 154 11.06 22.14 7.08
CA ASP A 154 11.43 22.59 8.42
C ASP A 154 10.17 22.89 9.26
N MET A 155 9.99 22.15 10.34
CA MET A 155 8.86 22.31 11.26
C MET A 155 9.17 23.28 12.42
N CYS A 156 10.43 23.69 12.56
CA CYS A 156 10.90 24.62 13.58
C CYS A 156 11.49 25.88 12.95
N VAL A 157 10.81 27.01 13.07
CA VAL A 157 11.28 28.29 12.52
C VAL A 157 11.36 29.31 13.64
N ASP A 158 12.47 30.04 13.72
CA ASP A 158 12.70 31.08 14.72
C ASP A 158 12.47 30.60 16.17
N SER A 159 12.95 29.38 16.48
CA SER A 159 12.79 28.72 17.79
C SER A 159 11.35 28.39 18.16
N THR A 160 10.43 28.35 17.18
CA THR A 160 9.01 28.05 17.40
C THR A 160 8.52 26.96 16.45
N TRP A 161 7.67 26.08 17.00
CA TRP A 161 7.02 25.02 16.23
C TRP A 161 5.86 25.58 15.42
N ILE A 162 5.87 25.35 14.11
CA ILE A 162 4.84 25.80 13.18
C ILE A 162 3.47 25.22 13.58
N GLU A 163 2.44 26.05 13.74
CA GLU A 163 1.08 25.55 14.07
C GLU A 163 0.46 24.76 12.92
N GLN A 164 0.56 25.28 11.69
CA GLN A 164 0.00 24.66 10.51
C GLN A 164 0.73 25.14 9.25
N ILE A 165 1.00 24.22 8.33
CA ILE A 165 1.55 24.54 7.01
C ILE A 165 0.91 23.65 5.95
N THR A 166 0.62 24.22 4.78
CA THR A 166 0.10 23.50 3.63
C THR A 166 1.01 23.72 2.43
N LEU A 167 1.40 22.62 1.79
CA LEU A 167 2.28 22.61 0.62
C LEU A 167 1.58 21.93 -0.55
N ASP A 168 1.67 22.56 -1.72
CA ASP A 168 1.18 21.97 -2.97
C ASP A 168 2.17 20.92 -3.47
N LEU A 169 1.66 19.74 -3.81
CA LEU A 169 2.44 18.62 -4.31
C LEU A 169 2.39 18.58 -5.84
N HIS A 170 3.53 18.27 -6.44
CA HIS A 170 3.71 18.17 -7.88
C HIS A 170 4.29 16.80 -8.26
N PRO A 171 3.99 16.30 -9.47
CA PRO A 171 4.56 15.06 -9.97
C PRO A 171 6.08 15.20 -10.15
N LEU A 172 6.80 14.23 -9.60
CA LEU A 172 8.25 14.08 -9.68
C LEU A 172 8.59 12.78 -10.41
N ASP A 173 9.73 12.78 -11.08
CA ASP A 173 10.34 11.65 -11.77
C ASP A 173 11.57 11.20 -10.97
N ALA A 174 11.67 9.91 -10.67
CA ALA A 174 12.77 9.37 -9.87
C ALA A 174 14.07 9.16 -10.68
N GLY A 175 14.02 9.25 -12.01
CA GLY A 175 15.14 8.98 -12.90
C GLY A 175 15.54 7.49 -12.93
N ALA A 176 14.60 6.61 -12.62
CA ALA A 176 14.79 5.16 -12.52
C ALA A 176 14.22 4.40 -13.73
N ALA A 177 13.18 4.93 -14.39
CA ALA A 177 12.57 4.32 -15.56
C ALA A 177 12.18 5.34 -16.65
N SER A 178 12.57 5.09 -17.90
CA SER A 178 12.40 6.03 -19.03
C SER A 178 10.99 6.05 -19.66
N GLY A 179 9.96 5.67 -18.92
CA GLY A 179 8.59 5.60 -19.45
C GLY A 179 7.96 6.99 -19.64
N LEU A 180 7.33 7.25 -20.79
CA LEU A 180 6.70 8.55 -21.06
C LEU A 180 5.23 8.63 -20.62
N THR A 181 4.49 7.51 -20.64
CA THR A 181 3.07 7.47 -20.29
C THR A 181 2.85 6.80 -18.92
N PHE A 182 1.69 7.05 -18.29
CA PHE A 182 1.31 6.41 -17.03
C PHE A 182 1.40 4.88 -17.06
N THR A 183 1.06 4.27 -18.21
CA THR A 183 1.03 2.81 -18.41
C THR A 183 2.19 2.29 -19.25
N ALA A 184 3.24 3.09 -19.48
CA ALA A 184 4.41 2.66 -20.23
C ALA A 184 5.05 1.42 -19.57
N PRO A 185 5.61 0.50 -20.38
CA PRO A 185 6.44 -0.57 -19.84
C PRO A 185 7.61 0.04 -19.06
N ARG A 186 8.00 -0.60 -17.97
CA ARG A 186 9.17 -0.15 -17.18
C ARG A 186 10.42 -0.46 -17.98
N TRP A 187 11.15 0.58 -18.35
CA TRP A 187 12.45 0.48 -18.99
C TRP A 187 13.46 1.17 -18.09
N GLU A 188 14.33 0.40 -17.43
CA GLU A 188 15.27 0.93 -16.46
C GLU A 188 16.22 1.96 -17.12
N THR A 189 16.37 3.11 -16.47
CA THR A 189 17.26 4.18 -16.92
C THR A 189 18.67 3.88 -16.42
N SER A 190 19.61 3.67 -17.35
CA SER A 190 21.01 3.36 -17.03
C SER A 190 21.97 4.27 -17.81
N PRO A 191 22.76 5.12 -17.13
CA PRO A 191 22.84 5.30 -15.67
C PRO A 191 21.58 5.99 -15.09
N PRO A 192 21.29 5.84 -13.78
CA PRO A 192 20.16 6.52 -13.14
C PRO A 192 20.27 8.03 -13.30
N GLU A 193 19.14 8.66 -13.62
CA GLU A 193 19.02 10.10 -13.78
C GLU A 193 18.67 10.77 -12.43
N PRO A 194 18.96 12.08 -12.28
CA PRO A 194 18.58 12.80 -11.08
C PRO A 194 17.06 12.97 -10.98
N VAL A 195 16.55 13.13 -9.75
CA VAL A 195 15.12 13.39 -9.52
C VAL A 195 14.74 14.71 -10.17
N THR A 196 13.72 14.71 -11.02
CA THR A 196 13.22 15.92 -11.69
C THR A 196 11.75 16.16 -11.40
N ARG A 197 11.31 17.41 -11.58
CA ARG A 197 9.90 17.78 -11.51
C ARG A 197 9.31 17.75 -12.90
N HIS A 198 8.14 17.13 -13.06
CA HIS A 198 7.38 17.21 -14.31
C HIS A 198 6.89 18.64 -14.52
N GLU A 199 7.11 19.17 -15.71
CA GLU A 199 6.62 20.48 -16.13
C GLU A 199 5.72 20.32 -17.35
N PRO A 200 4.86 21.31 -17.68
CA PRO A 200 3.90 21.16 -18.78
C PRO A 200 4.54 20.87 -20.14
N ARG A 201 5.83 21.17 -20.34
CA ARG A 201 6.58 20.94 -21.59
C ARG A 201 7.83 20.08 -21.40
N VAL A 202 8.00 19.45 -20.23
CA VAL A 202 9.18 18.65 -19.89
C VAL A 202 8.73 17.31 -19.29
N PRO A 203 9.03 16.17 -19.94
CA PRO A 203 9.76 16.04 -21.21
C PRO A 203 8.95 16.59 -22.39
N ASN A 204 9.64 17.17 -23.38
CA ASN A 204 9.02 17.78 -24.57
C ASN A 204 8.60 16.71 -25.58
N HIS A 205 7.59 15.92 -25.21
CA HIS A 205 7.08 14.86 -26.05
C HIS A 205 5.54 14.78 -25.95
N PRO A 206 4.80 14.74 -27.07
CA PRO A 206 3.33 14.69 -27.05
C PRO A 206 2.74 13.50 -26.29
N ALA A 207 3.44 12.36 -26.23
CA ALA A 207 3.01 11.18 -25.47
C ALA A 207 3.31 11.27 -23.96
N ALA A 208 4.01 12.30 -23.48
CA ALA A 208 4.32 12.38 -22.06
C ALA A 208 3.05 12.64 -21.23
N GLY A 209 2.84 11.88 -20.16
CA GLY A 209 1.59 11.90 -19.37
C GLY A 209 1.25 13.28 -18.80
N PHE A 210 2.26 14.06 -18.44
CA PHE A 210 2.11 15.43 -17.92
C PHE A 210 2.43 16.54 -18.94
N TYR A 211 2.43 16.24 -20.24
CA TYR A 211 2.66 17.25 -21.28
C TYR A 211 1.38 18.00 -21.65
N TYR A 212 1.29 19.25 -21.20
CA TYR A 212 0.20 20.21 -21.38
C TYR A 212 0.74 21.55 -21.92
N PRO A 213 0.98 21.68 -23.24
CA PRO A 213 1.71 22.82 -23.80
C PRO A 213 1.00 24.16 -23.67
N GLU A 214 -0.31 24.17 -23.45
CA GLU A 214 -1.15 25.35 -23.22
C GLU A 214 -0.95 25.93 -21.81
N LEU A 215 -0.55 25.10 -20.84
CA LEU A 215 -0.42 25.53 -19.45
C LEU A 215 0.93 26.23 -19.23
N LYS A 216 0.91 27.26 -18.37
CA LYS A 216 2.15 27.88 -17.87
C LYS A 216 2.84 26.94 -16.89
N GLU A 217 2.07 26.39 -15.96
CA GLU A 217 2.51 25.48 -14.90
C GLU A 217 1.43 24.41 -14.66
N LEU A 218 1.84 23.23 -14.18
CA LEU A 218 0.90 22.17 -13.84
C LEU A 218 0.13 22.53 -12.56
N PRO A 219 -1.18 22.28 -12.50
CA PRO A 219 -1.92 22.41 -11.25
C PRO A 219 -1.36 21.42 -10.21
N ALA A 220 -1.60 21.69 -8.93
CA ALA A 220 -1.22 20.77 -7.86
C ALA A 220 -1.96 19.43 -8.03
N ILE A 221 -1.20 18.33 -8.02
CA ILE A 221 -1.76 16.97 -8.11
C ILE A 221 -2.17 16.42 -6.74
N GLY A 222 -1.65 17.03 -5.68
CA GLY A 222 -2.07 16.81 -4.30
C GLY A 222 -1.66 17.97 -3.41
N LYS A 223 -2.00 17.89 -2.13
CA LYS A 223 -1.58 18.83 -1.10
C LYS A 223 -1.21 18.05 0.15
N VAL A 224 -0.15 18.46 0.83
CA VAL A 224 0.15 17.99 2.17
C VAL A 224 -0.08 19.13 3.16
N GLU A 225 -0.72 18.80 4.26
CA GLU A 225 -0.97 19.68 5.38
C GLU A 225 -0.35 19.05 6.62
N PHE A 226 0.50 19.82 7.31
CA PHE A 226 1.02 19.49 8.62
C PHE A 226 0.32 20.38 9.64
N THR A 227 -0.33 19.77 10.64
CA THR A 227 -1.02 20.49 11.71
C THR A 227 -0.42 20.05 13.05
N LYS A 228 0.10 20.99 13.83
CA LYS A 228 0.59 20.71 15.19
C LYS A 228 -0.58 20.27 16.05
N MET A 229 -0.45 19.09 16.66
CA MET A 229 -1.45 18.56 17.58
C MET A 229 -1.09 18.94 19.01
N ASN A 230 0.15 18.65 19.40
CA ASN A 230 0.65 18.80 20.75
C ASN A 230 2.14 19.13 20.70
N GLU A 231 2.59 19.81 21.74
CA GLU A 231 3.98 20.16 22.00
C GLU A 231 4.28 19.81 23.45
N TYR A 232 5.43 19.20 23.69
CA TYR A 232 5.85 18.74 25.01
C TYR A 232 7.31 19.12 25.23
N SER A 233 7.59 19.77 26.37
CA SER A 233 8.97 19.93 26.83
C SER A 233 9.35 18.78 27.75
N THR A 234 10.45 18.09 27.45
CA THR A 234 10.94 16.96 28.28
C THR A 234 11.40 17.41 29.67
N LYS A 235 11.70 18.71 29.84
CA LYS A 235 12.02 19.33 31.14
C LYS A 235 10.82 19.36 32.10
N GLU A 236 9.60 19.31 31.58
CA GLU A 236 8.35 19.42 32.33
C GLU A 236 7.46 18.18 32.21
N LEU A 237 8.03 17.02 31.86
CA LEU A 237 7.23 15.83 31.55
C LEU A 237 6.58 15.21 32.80
N ASN A 238 5.29 15.52 33.03
CA ASN A 238 4.47 14.83 34.02
C ASN A 238 4.16 13.38 33.56
N GLU A 239 3.97 12.45 34.51
CA GLU A 239 3.57 11.05 34.25
C GLU A 239 2.32 10.92 33.37
N LEU A 240 1.40 11.90 33.41
CA LEU A 240 0.23 11.96 32.51
C LEU A 240 0.61 12.23 31.06
N VAL A 241 1.59 13.11 30.83
CA VAL A 241 2.12 13.44 29.49
C VAL A 241 2.85 12.24 28.91
N LYS A 242 3.65 11.55 29.74
CA LYS A 242 4.32 10.31 29.36
C LYS A 242 3.33 9.23 28.94
N LYS A 243 2.21 9.07 29.66
CA LYS A 243 1.14 8.13 29.30
C LYS A 243 0.45 8.49 27.98
N ASP A 244 0.17 9.78 27.73
CA ASP A 244 -0.41 10.25 26.47
C ASP A 244 0.53 10.00 25.29
N LEU A 245 1.82 10.37 25.42
CA LEU A 245 2.85 10.12 24.41
C LEU A 245 2.97 8.62 24.07
N LEU A 246 3.03 7.76 25.10
CA LEU A 246 3.05 6.31 24.94
C LEU A 246 1.78 5.77 24.28
N SER A 247 0.62 6.37 24.53
CA SER A 247 -0.63 5.98 23.87
C SER A 247 -0.63 6.32 22.38
N LYS A 248 -0.07 7.48 22.00
CA LYS A 248 0.07 7.92 20.60
C LYS A 248 1.11 7.08 19.86
N LEU A 249 2.23 6.73 20.50
CA LEU A 249 3.21 5.78 19.97
C LEU A 249 2.57 4.40 19.73
N LYS A 250 1.79 3.88 20.69
CA LYS A 250 1.06 2.62 20.52
C LYS A 250 0.05 2.66 19.37
N GLN A 251 -0.67 3.75 19.19
CA GLN A 251 -1.57 3.92 18.04
C GLN A 251 -0.78 3.94 16.73
N LYS A 252 0.35 4.66 16.69
CA LYS A 252 1.23 4.71 15.53
C LYS A 252 1.75 3.32 15.13
N ASP A 253 2.15 2.50 16.08
CA ASP A 253 2.61 1.12 15.81
C ASP A 253 1.50 0.24 15.21
N ILE A 254 0.23 0.49 15.56
CA ILE A 254 -0.93 -0.18 14.95
C ILE A 254 -1.09 0.21 13.47
N TYR A 255 -0.76 1.45 13.10
CA TYR A 255 -0.83 1.94 11.71
C TYR A 255 0.45 1.69 10.88
N LYS A 256 1.58 1.33 11.51
CA LYS A 256 2.85 0.98 10.83
C LYS A 256 2.85 -0.37 10.11
N GLY A 257 1.81 -1.19 10.26
CA GLY A 257 1.68 -2.42 9.47
C GLY A 257 2.64 -3.56 9.83
N TYR A 258 3.20 -3.60 11.06
CA TYR A 258 3.91 -4.79 11.55
C TYR A 258 2.96 -5.74 12.30
N PRO A 259 2.96 -7.06 12.02
CA PRO A 259 2.22 -8.04 12.80
C PRO A 259 2.79 -8.11 14.22
N LYS A 260 1.90 -8.04 15.23
CA LYS A 260 2.24 -8.20 16.66
C LYS A 260 3.16 -9.41 16.88
N SER A 261 4.46 -9.22 17.07
CA SER A 261 5.23 -10.17 17.86
C SER A 261 4.95 -9.89 19.33
N ARG A 262 4.40 -10.91 19.99
CA ARG A 262 4.06 -10.98 21.40
C ARG A 262 5.12 -10.33 22.30
N LEU A 263 4.69 -9.35 23.11
CA LEU A 263 5.20 -9.20 24.46
C LEU A 263 4.58 -10.32 25.31
N VAL A 264 5.39 -11.28 25.72
CA VAL A 264 5.17 -12.08 26.94
C VAL A 264 6.53 -12.28 27.59
N ASP A 265 6.64 -11.79 28.82
CA ASP A 265 7.79 -11.96 29.70
C ASP A 265 8.01 -13.43 30.11
N ASP A 266 9.25 -13.69 30.53
CA ASP A 266 9.77 -14.81 31.34
C ASP A 266 10.15 -16.16 30.70
N ALA A 267 11.48 -16.27 30.50
CA ALA A 267 12.39 -17.32 30.96
C ALA A 267 12.02 -18.81 30.79
N LEU A 268 12.76 -19.52 29.91
CA LEU A 268 13.71 -20.62 30.25
C LEU A 268 14.10 -21.45 29.01
N ASN A 269 15.42 -21.71 28.93
CA ASN A 269 16.11 -22.86 28.31
C ASN A 269 16.16 -23.04 26.77
N ASN A 270 17.29 -22.58 26.22
CA ASN A 270 18.36 -23.34 25.52
C ASN A 270 18.04 -24.50 24.55
N LYS A 271 18.74 -24.43 23.39
CA LYS A 271 19.05 -25.45 22.36
C LYS A 271 17.89 -25.76 21.41
N ASP A 272 18.00 -25.75 20.08
CA ASP A 272 19.12 -26.02 19.19
C ASP A 272 19.02 -25.27 17.84
N GLU A 273 20.19 -25.11 17.24
CA GLU A 273 20.52 -24.45 15.97
C GLU A 273 20.07 -25.31 14.75
N SER A 274 19.13 -24.82 13.92
CA SER A 274 19.03 -25.16 12.47
C SER A 274 17.89 -24.44 11.72
N THR A 275 18.02 -23.15 11.40
CA THR A 275 17.07 -22.50 10.48
C THR A 275 17.68 -21.53 9.46
N THR A 276 18.97 -21.23 9.52
CA THR A 276 19.62 -20.27 8.62
C THR A 276 19.87 -20.77 7.18
N LYS A 277 19.47 -22.00 6.84
CA LYS A 277 19.55 -22.53 5.46
C LYS A 277 18.22 -22.52 4.71
N ARG A 278 17.09 -22.18 5.35
CA ARG A 278 15.75 -22.26 4.74
C ARG A 278 15.21 -20.93 4.18
N GLU A 279 15.87 -19.82 4.48
CA GLU A 279 15.46 -18.47 4.04
C GLU A 279 16.26 -17.94 2.83
N MET A 280 17.46 -18.49 2.54
CA MET A 280 18.28 -18.09 1.39
C MET A 280 17.74 -18.57 0.03
N ASP A 281 16.92 -19.63 -0.03
CA ASP A 281 16.28 -20.09 -1.27
C ASP A 281 14.98 -19.32 -1.60
N ARG A 282 14.48 -18.47 -0.69
CA ARG A 282 13.29 -17.63 -0.92
C ARG A 282 13.59 -16.29 -1.58
N LEU A 283 14.84 -15.85 -1.59
CA LEU A 283 15.24 -14.52 -2.09
C LEU A 283 15.81 -14.53 -3.52
N LYS A 284 15.97 -15.69 -4.17
CA LYS A 284 16.48 -15.78 -5.55
C LYS A 284 15.41 -15.79 -6.65
N ASN A 285 14.12 -15.70 -6.32
CA ASN A 285 13.01 -15.87 -7.28
C ASN A 285 12.16 -14.61 -7.52
N LEU A 286 12.73 -13.40 -7.39
CA LEU A 286 11.95 -12.14 -7.54
C LEU A 286 12.50 -11.12 -8.55
N GLU A 287 13.15 -11.56 -9.61
CA GLU A 287 13.40 -10.83 -10.88
C GLU A 287 13.70 -11.94 -11.92
N GLU A 288 13.02 -12.16 -13.06
CA GLU A 288 12.25 -11.32 -13.98
C GLU A 288 10.99 -12.06 -14.52
N GLN A 289 10.14 -11.24 -15.17
CA GLN A 289 8.76 -11.33 -15.71
C GLN A 289 8.38 -12.55 -16.62
N PRO A 290 7.07 -12.87 -16.91
CA PRO A 290 5.96 -11.94 -17.14
C PRO A 290 4.54 -12.30 -16.61
N LEU A 291 3.69 -11.27 -16.64
CA LEU A 291 2.22 -11.26 -16.53
C LEU A 291 1.57 -11.97 -15.32
N GLY A 292 1.26 -11.16 -14.31
CA GLY A 292 0.20 -11.45 -13.34
C GLY A 292 -0.59 -10.18 -13.07
N THR A 293 -1.69 -10.00 -13.81
CA THR A 293 -2.77 -9.10 -13.38
C THR A 293 -3.10 -9.31 -11.90
N PRO A 294 -3.56 -8.28 -11.15
CA PRO A 294 -4.16 -8.51 -9.83
C PRO A 294 -5.21 -9.60 -10.01
N LYS A 295 -5.16 -10.69 -9.22
CA LYS A 295 -6.18 -11.72 -9.33
C LYS A 295 -7.53 -10.99 -9.14
N PRO A 296 -8.37 -10.90 -10.18
CA PRO A 296 -9.79 -10.76 -9.96
C PRO A 296 -10.21 -12.00 -9.17
N ASN A 297 -11.46 -12.08 -8.72
CA ASN A 297 -12.03 -13.40 -8.47
C ASN A 297 -11.64 -14.29 -9.65
N LEU A 298 -10.79 -15.30 -9.41
CA LEU A 298 -10.38 -16.22 -10.46
C LEU A 298 -11.71 -16.74 -11.02
N PRO A 299 -12.02 -16.59 -12.33
CA PRO A 299 -13.01 -17.47 -12.91
C PRO A 299 -12.46 -18.87 -12.62
N GLU A 300 -13.29 -19.71 -12.00
CA GLU A 300 -12.90 -21.04 -11.56
C GLU A 300 -12.05 -21.70 -12.64
N ASN A 301 -10.89 -22.21 -12.24
CA ASN A 301 -10.03 -22.98 -13.13
C ASN A 301 -10.72 -24.30 -13.48
N ASN A 302 -11.78 -24.25 -14.30
CA ASN A 302 -12.60 -25.35 -14.80
C ASN A 302 -12.53 -26.61 -13.92
N VAL A 303 -12.81 -26.46 -12.62
CA VAL A 303 -13.13 -27.58 -11.76
C VAL A 303 -14.62 -27.71 -11.90
N VAL A 304 -15.07 -28.88 -12.34
CA VAL A 304 -16.50 -29.11 -12.50
C VAL A 304 -17.14 -29.04 -11.12
N ILE A 305 -17.97 -28.02 -10.97
CA ILE A 305 -18.92 -27.84 -9.89
C ILE A 305 -20.00 -28.91 -10.07
N VAL A 306 -20.20 -29.76 -9.07
CA VAL A 306 -21.21 -30.84 -9.12
C VAL A 306 -22.40 -30.44 -8.27
N THR A 307 -23.48 -30.03 -8.95
CA THR A 307 -24.77 -29.73 -8.31
C THR A 307 -25.37 -31.02 -7.74
N GLN A 308 -25.48 -31.13 -6.41
CA GLN A 308 -26.31 -32.16 -5.81
C GLN A 308 -27.77 -31.75 -5.96
N SER A 309 -28.44 -32.16 -7.03
CA SER A 309 -29.90 -32.12 -7.07
C SER A 309 -30.44 -33.16 -6.07
N THR A 310 -31.19 -32.67 -5.08
CA THR A 310 -31.94 -33.47 -4.13
C THR A 310 -33.10 -34.17 -4.82
N THR A 311 -32.87 -35.34 -5.41
CA THR A 311 -33.93 -36.32 -5.66
C THR A 311 -33.36 -37.73 -5.53
N THR A 312 -33.82 -38.40 -4.49
CA THR A 312 -33.72 -39.84 -4.24
C THR A 312 -34.19 -40.63 -5.46
N THR A 313 -33.43 -41.62 -5.92
CA THR A 313 -34.02 -42.75 -6.64
C THR A 313 -33.23 -44.03 -6.42
N THR A 314 -33.96 -45.03 -5.96
CA THR A 314 -33.56 -46.39 -5.63
C THR A 314 -33.41 -47.27 -6.87
N GLU A 315 -32.29 -47.98 -6.90
CA GLU A 315 -31.85 -49.23 -7.58
C GLU A 315 -32.36 -49.73 -8.95
N ASN A 316 -33.49 -49.34 -9.54
CA ASN A 316 -33.94 -50.06 -10.74
C ASN A 316 -33.68 -49.34 -12.07
N GLU A 317 -32.53 -49.71 -12.65
CA GLU A 317 -32.33 -50.10 -14.06
C GLU A 317 -32.44 -49.02 -15.16
N PHE A 318 -31.27 -48.44 -15.46
CA PHE A 318 -30.70 -48.16 -16.79
C PHE A 318 -31.68 -48.11 -17.97
N GLY A 319 -32.54 -47.10 -17.98
CA GLY A 319 -33.39 -46.77 -19.12
C GLY A 319 -33.80 -45.32 -19.06
N ASP A 320 -33.48 -44.59 -20.12
CA ASP A 320 -34.07 -43.31 -20.53
C ASP A 320 -33.54 -41.97 -20.00
N ASP A 321 -32.90 -41.86 -18.83
CA ASP A 321 -32.60 -40.51 -18.31
C ASP A 321 -31.10 -40.18 -18.24
N LEU A 322 -30.53 -39.79 -19.39
CA LEU A 322 -29.45 -38.79 -19.42
C LEU A 322 -30.06 -37.44 -19.79
N ARG A 323 -30.94 -36.93 -18.92
CA ARG A 323 -31.61 -35.64 -19.15
C ARG A 323 -30.73 -34.45 -18.80
N ASN A 324 -29.73 -34.64 -17.94
CA ASN A 324 -28.84 -33.56 -17.51
C ASN A 324 -27.37 -33.84 -17.84
N MET A 325 -26.67 -32.79 -18.28
CA MET A 325 -25.26 -32.82 -18.70
C MET A 325 -24.34 -33.23 -17.54
N ASP A 326 -24.75 -32.96 -16.31
CA ASP A 326 -23.96 -33.18 -15.09
C ASP A 326 -23.80 -34.68 -14.77
N ASP A 327 -24.82 -35.51 -15.03
CA ASP A 327 -24.75 -36.97 -14.82
C ASP A 327 -23.82 -37.66 -15.82
N VAL A 328 -23.80 -37.15 -17.06
CA VAL A 328 -22.87 -37.61 -18.10
C VAL A 328 -21.43 -37.28 -17.71
N VAL A 329 -21.21 -36.09 -17.16
CA VAL A 329 -19.89 -35.65 -16.69
C VAL A 329 -19.44 -36.45 -15.47
N LEU A 330 -20.34 -36.74 -14.53
CA LEU A 330 -20.06 -37.54 -13.34
C LEU A 330 -19.74 -39.00 -13.68
N ALA A 331 -20.47 -39.61 -14.63
CA ALA A 331 -20.21 -40.98 -15.08
C ALA A 331 -18.85 -41.12 -15.78
N VAL A 332 -18.44 -40.11 -16.55
CA VAL A 332 -17.14 -40.07 -17.23
C VAL A 332 -16.00 -39.77 -16.25
N ALA A 333 -16.21 -38.85 -15.29
CA ALA A 333 -15.24 -38.53 -14.25
C ALA A 333 -14.93 -39.71 -13.32
N ASN A 334 -15.87 -40.65 -13.20
CA ASN A 334 -15.74 -41.91 -12.45
C ASN A 334 -15.19 -43.07 -13.30
N GLY A 335 -14.73 -42.83 -14.53
CA GLY A 335 -14.04 -43.83 -15.35
C GLY A 335 -14.93 -44.87 -16.03
N ARG A 336 -16.25 -44.65 -16.12
CA ARG A 336 -17.15 -45.56 -16.85
C ARG A 336 -17.00 -45.39 -18.37
N LYS A 337 -16.76 -46.49 -19.09
CA LYS A 337 -16.74 -46.48 -20.57
C LYS A 337 -18.18 -46.37 -21.11
N LEU A 338 -18.55 -45.21 -21.64
CA LEU A 338 -19.83 -45.01 -22.32
C LEU A 338 -19.84 -45.75 -23.67
N GLY A 339 -20.70 -46.76 -23.79
CA GLY A 339 -20.90 -47.55 -25.01
C GLY A 339 -21.61 -46.76 -26.10
N LEU A 340 -20.88 -45.97 -26.88
CA LEU A 340 -21.43 -45.14 -27.95
C LEU A 340 -21.67 -45.93 -29.25
N LYS A 341 -22.73 -46.75 -29.30
CA LYS A 341 -23.11 -47.52 -30.51
C LYS A 341 -24.02 -46.77 -31.52
N LYS A 342 -24.30 -45.47 -31.34
CA LYS A 342 -24.94 -44.64 -32.39
C LYS A 342 -24.28 -43.27 -32.49
N HIS A 343 -24.27 -42.70 -33.70
CA HIS A 343 -23.59 -41.43 -33.99
C HIS A 343 -24.26 -40.25 -33.26
N LEU A 344 -23.61 -39.72 -32.22
CA LEU A 344 -23.94 -38.42 -31.64
C LEU A 344 -23.82 -37.27 -32.66
N PRO A 345 -24.71 -36.26 -32.60
CA PRO A 345 -24.62 -35.04 -33.40
C PRO A 345 -23.26 -34.34 -33.28
N ARG A 346 -22.78 -33.75 -34.38
CA ARG A 346 -21.41 -33.19 -34.50
C ARG A 346 -21.09 -32.10 -33.47
N HIS A 347 -22.07 -31.26 -33.13
CA HIS A 347 -21.93 -30.19 -32.14
C HIS A 347 -21.88 -30.73 -30.69
N PHE A 348 -22.59 -31.81 -30.40
CA PHE A 348 -22.55 -32.49 -29.09
C PHE A 348 -21.22 -33.20 -28.87
N ARG A 349 -20.65 -33.83 -29.91
CA ARG A 349 -19.30 -34.43 -29.85
C ARG A 349 -18.23 -33.41 -29.48
N SER A 350 -18.23 -32.24 -30.09
CA SER A 350 -17.23 -31.20 -29.82
C SER A 350 -17.31 -30.67 -28.38
N ARG A 351 -18.51 -30.44 -27.85
CA ARG A 351 -18.71 -29.95 -26.47
C ARG A 351 -18.40 -31.02 -25.42
N LEU A 352 -18.78 -32.28 -25.68
CA LEU A 352 -18.45 -33.40 -24.79
C LEU A 352 -16.93 -33.69 -24.80
N HIS A 353 -16.27 -33.65 -25.96
CA HIS A 353 -14.82 -33.79 -26.05
C HIS A 353 -14.10 -32.68 -25.27
N HIS A 354 -14.62 -31.44 -25.31
CA HIS A 354 -14.04 -30.32 -24.58
C HIS A 354 -14.25 -30.38 -23.07
N ALA A 355 -15.39 -30.89 -22.61
CA ALA A 355 -15.70 -31.03 -21.19
C ALA A 355 -14.95 -32.24 -20.58
N VAL A 356 -14.94 -33.38 -21.26
CA VAL A 356 -14.30 -34.62 -20.81
C VAL A 356 -12.78 -34.53 -20.86
N ASN A 357 -12.19 -33.88 -21.87
CA ASN A 357 -10.73 -33.70 -21.94
C ASN A 357 -10.20 -32.67 -20.92
N ARG A 358 -11.07 -31.96 -20.19
CA ARG A 358 -10.68 -30.96 -19.18
C ARG A 358 -10.61 -31.49 -17.75
N ILE A 359 -11.15 -32.68 -17.49
CA ILE A 359 -11.18 -33.30 -16.15
C ILE A 359 -10.30 -34.54 -16.20
N GLN A 360 -9.14 -34.51 -15.55
CA GLN A 360 -8.34 -35.72 -15.40
C GLN A 360 -8.93 -36.58 -14.26
N PRO A 361 -8.84 -37.92 -14.34
CA PRO A 361 -9.27 -38.82 -13.25
C PRO A 361 -8.63 -38.52 -11.90
N ASN A 362 -7.48 -37.86 -11.95
CA ASN A 362 -6.62 -37.53 -10.83
C ASN A 362 -6.87 -36.13 -10.24
N ASP A 363 -7.66 -35.28 -10.91
CA ASP A 363 -7.93 -33.91 -10.46
C ASP A 363 -8.85 -33.87 -9.24
N CYS A 364 -8.64 -32.87 -8.39
CA CYS A 364 -9.55 -32.59 -7.28
C CYS A 364 -10.92 -32.13 -7.78
N LEU A 365 -11.97 -32.63 -7.14
CA LEU A 365 -13.37 -32.23 -7.35
C LEU A 365 -13.95 -31.67 -6.05
N VAL A 366 -14.72 -30.59 -6.15
CA VAL A 366 -15.39 -29.93 -5.02
C VAL A 366 -16.89 -29.81 -5.29
N SER A 367 -17.67 -29.67 -4.22
CA SER A 367 -19.11 -29.41 -4.30
C SER A 367 -19.41 -27.98 -4.75
N ASP A 368 -20.68 -27.72 -4.99
CA ASP A 368 -21.23 -26.37 -5.04
C ASP A 368 -20.95 -25.61 -3.74
N TRP A 369 -21.00 -24.29 -3.84
CA TRP A 369 -21.03 -23.40 -2.69
C TRP A 369 -22.32 -23.59 -1.89
N SER A 370 -22.19 -23.57 -0.57
CA SER A 370 -23.30 -23.41 0.35
C SER A 370 -24.00 -22.07 0.12
N GLU A 371 -25.19 -21.94 0.68
CA GLU A 371 -25.78 -20.62 0.89
C GLU A 371 -24.88 -19.75 1.76
N TRP A 372 -25.01 -18.43 1.61
CA TRP A 372 -24.31 -17.47 2.46
C TRP A 372 -24.89 -17.50 3.88
N THR A 373 -24.01 -17.42 4.88
CA THR A 373 -24.43 -17.20 6.26
C THR A 373 -25.15 -15.86 6.41
N PRO A 374 -25.99 -15.70 7.44
CA PRO A 374 -26.43 -14.38 7.88
C PRO A 374 -25.24 -13.44 8.11
N CYS A 375 -25.48 -12.15 7.96
CA CYS A 375 -24.47 -11.13 8.25
C CYS A 375 -24.08 -11.19 9.73
N SER A 376 -22.79 -11.02 10.04
CA SER A 376 -22.28 -11.06 11.41
C SER A 376 -22.85 -9.99 12.33
N VAL A 377 -23.44 -8.94 11.77
CA VAL A 377 -24.10 -7.84 12.48
C VAL A 377 -25.51 -7.63 11.94
N THR A 378 -26.41 -7.17 12.80
CA THR A 378 -27.77 -6.78 12.44
C THR A 378 -27.85 -5.33 11.94
N CYS A 379 -26.91 -4.48 12.33
CA CYS A 379 -26.74 -3.13 11.81
C CYS A 379 -25.24 -2.78 11.71
N GLY A 380 -24.88 -1.82 10.84
CA GLY A 380 -23.48 -1.45 10.60
C GLY A 380 -22.81 -2.37 9.58
N PHE A 381 -21.48 -2.37 9.55
CA PHE A 381 -20.69 -3.25 8.68
C PHE A 381 -20.40 -4.59 9.36
N GLY A 382 -20.61 -5.68 8.63
CA GLY A 382 -20.24 -7.02 9.04
C GLY A 382 -19.77 -7.85 7.85
N ASP A 383 -19.60 -9.14 8.11
CA ASP A 383 -19.14 -10.12 7.14
C ASP A 383 -20.13 -11.28 7.03
N LYS A 384 -20.23 -11.85 5.84
CA LYS A 384 -20.92 -13.14 5.60
C LYS A 384 -19.99 -14.11 4.89
N PHE A 385 -20.23 -15.39 5.14
CA PHE A 385 -19.37 -16.49 4.73
C PHE A 385 -20.15 -17.51 3.91
N ARG A 386 -19.49 -18.24 3.01
CA ARG A 386 -20.03 -19.47 2.39
C ARG A 386 -18.91 -20.49 2.27
N SER A 387 -19.25 -21.76 2.25
CA SER A 387 -18.28 -22.85 2.18
C SER A 387 -18.66 -23.93 1.16
N ARG A 388 -17.70 -24.73 0.72
CA ARG A 388 -17.91 -25.93 -0.11
C ARG A 388 -16.97 -27.03 0.32
N THR A 389 -17.29 -28.27 -0.03
CA THR A 389 -16.54 -29.46 0.42
C THR A 389 -15.81 -30.14 -0.71
N ILE A 390 -14.74 -30.88 -0.38
CA ILE A 390 -14.01 -31.68 -1.37
C ILE A 390 -14.76 -33.00 -1.59
N LEU A 391 -15.18 -33.25 -2.83
CA LEU A 391 -15.82 -34.49 -3.25
C LEU A 391 -14.77 -35.56 -3.63
N ARG A 392 -13.64 -35.14 -4.20
CA ARG A 392 -12.52 -36.02 -4.54
C ARG A 392 -11.21 -35.29 -4.36
N ASN A 393 -10.32 -35.82 -3.52
CA ASN A 393 -8.97 -35.29 -3.39
C ASN A 393 -8.12 -35.58 -4.62
N LYS A 394 -7.16 -34.69 -4.91
CA LYS A 394 -6.17 -34.93 -5.98
C LYS A 394 -5.38 -36.22 -5.73
N LYS A 395 -4.97 -36.89 -6.80
CA LYS A 395 -4.04 -38.03 -6.75
C LYS A 395 -2.89 -37.83 -7.74
N GLY A 396 -1.65 -38.12 -7.33
CA GLY A 396 -0.48 -37.93 -8.21
C GLY A 396 -0.37 -36.50 -8.74
N ASP A 397 -0.19 -36.37 -10.06
CA ASP A 397 -0.02 -35.08 -10.76
C ASP A 397 -1.33 -34.33 -11.03
N GLY A 398 -2.44 -34.73 -10.40
CA GLY A 398 -3.74 -34.08 -10.56
C GLY A 398 -3.80 -32.68 -9.91
N ARG A 399 -4.72 -31.84 -10.41
CA ARG A 399 -4.89 -30.46 -9.95
C ARG A 399 -5.34 -30.36 -8.50
N GLU A 400 -4.81 -29.36 -7.80
CA GLU A 400 -5.18 -29.03 -6.42
C GLU A 400 -6.61 -28.52 -6.29
N CYS A 401 -7.18 -28.75 -5.12
CA CYS A 401 -8.52 -28.29 -4.78
C CYS A 401 -8.54 -26.75 -4.72
N PRO A 402 -9.57 -26.11 -5.27
CA PRO A 402 -9.75 -24.68 -5.12
C PRO A 402 -10.13 -24.32 -3.67
N ILE A 403 -10.16 -23.02 -3.37
CA ILE A 403 -10.57 -22.52 -2.04
C ILE A 403 -11.96 -23.06 -1.65
N LEU A 404 -12.09 -23.40 -0.38
CA LEU A 404 -13.29 -24.04 0.19
C LEU A 404 -14.16 -23.06 0.97
N GLU A 405 -13.65 -21.87 1.27
CA GLU A 405 -14.35 -20.82 2.01
C GLU A 405 -14.24 -19.49 1.25
N ASP A 406 -15.32 -18.72 1.28
CA ASP A 406 -15.41 -17.41 0.65
C ASP A 406 -16.05 -16.41 1.62
N ARG A 407 -15.57 -15.17 1.62
CA ARG A 407 -15.96 -14.10 2.53
C ARG A 407 -16.30 -12.84 1.75
N THR A 408 -17.42 -12.22 2.07
CA THR A 408 -17.81 -10.93 1.51
C THR A 408 -18.39 -10.01 2.57
N HIS A 409 -18.16 -8.70 2.42
CA HIS A 409 -18.69 -7.69 3.33
C HIS A 409 -20.21 -7.53 3.15
N CYS A 410 -20.91 -7.30 4.25
CA CYS A 410 -22.35 -7.04 4.30
C CYS A 410 -22.67 -5.87 5.23
N GLY A 411 -23.87 -5.31 5.07
CA GLY A 411 -24.36 -4.21 5.91
C GLY A 411 -24.13 -2.81 5.32
N ASN A 412 -24.61 -1.80 6.04
CA ASN A 412 -24.61 -0.40 5.62
C ASN A 412 -24.42 0.48 6.87
N ILE A 413 -23.58 1.51 6.77
CA ILE A 413 -23.32 2.45 7.86
C ILE A 413 -24.60 3.16 8.37
N ASN A 414 -25.61 3.32 7.50
CA ASN A 414 -26.87 3.97 7.84
C ASN A 414 -27.89 3.05 8.51
N SER A 415 -27.62 1.75 8.67
CA SER A 415 -28.60 0.81 9.25
C SER A 415 -28.67 0.85 10.78
N CYS A 416 -27.72 1.49 11.47
CA CYS A 416 -27.73 1.63 12.93
C CYS A 416 -28.42 2.93 13.44
N VAL A 417 -29.10 3.69 12.58
CA VAL A 417 -29.79 4.94 13.00
C VAL A 417 -31.18 4.63 13.57
N LYS A 418 -31.19 4.01 14.74
CA LYS A 418 -32.27 4.08 15.75
C LYS A 418 -31.71 3.53 17.06
N ILE A 419 -31.12 4.42 17.86
CA ILE A 419 -30.85 4.18 19.26
C ILE A 419 -32.01 4.86 20.00
N ASP A 420 -33.03 4.10 20.41
CA ASP A 420 -33.97 4.56 21.43
C ASP A 420 -33.18 4.66 22.74
N TYR A 421 -32.83 5.89 23.10
CA TYR A 421 -32.24 6.21 24.39
C TYR A 421 -33.39 6.55 25.36
N PHE A 422 -33.55 5.71 26.38
CA PHE A 422 -34.36 5.90 27.59
C PHE A 422 -35.90 5.85 27.46
N ASP A 423 -36.50 4.72 27.86
CA ASP A 423 -37.83 4.70 28.48
C ASP A 423 -37.65 4.88 30.00
N TRP A 424 -38.17 5.99 30.53
CA TRP A 424 -38.27 6.28 31.97
C TRP A 424 -39.69 6.02 32.47
#